data_AF-A0AB37UN74-F1
#
_entry.id   AF-A0AB37UN74-F1
#
_cell.length_a   1.000
_cell.length_b   1.000
_cell.length_c   1.000
_cell.angle_alpha   90.00
_cell.angle_beta   90.00
_cell.angle_gamma   90.00
#
_symmetry.space_group_name_H-M   'P 1'
#
loop_
_entity.id
_entity.type
_entity.pdbx_description
1 polymer ?
#
loop_
_entity_poly.entity_id
_entity_poly.type
_entity_poly.pdbx_seq_one_letter_code
_entity_poly.pdbx_strand_id
1 'polypeptide(L)'
;MIVNQQPTTNSKQLDKFFPALDLYQRVREFWQEIFPRHRGQTVLLVTHGGTNRALISTALGITPDRYHCIQQSNCGISVLNFPDGSLESGQLEAMNLNTHVGEHLPKPQEGGKGLRLLLVPSGTNAAQTQNIARFLKQVRIDFSLNSILDSYHITVQQILQHHPETVQFEVLREDIPEAWQAVIGRRSIANSQQLTTGLVMASEETIARLIGHVFNMNSDVSERILVKKGMVSCLQYPGDRHPPILQAMNILTTQNDSSHKSDVGWAIPTQIFS
;
A
#
# COMPACT_ATOMS: atom_id res chain seq x y z
N MET A 1 -21.43 15.90 -70.12
CA MET A 1 -20.89 14.90 -69.17
C MET A 1 -19.58 15.43 -68.63
N ILE A 2 -19.52 15.72 -67.33
CA ILE A 2 -18.41 15.46 -66.40
C ILE A 2 -18.98 15.86 -65.04
N VAL A 3 -19.24 14.84 -64.22
CA VAL A 3 -19.74 14.96 -62.85
C VAL A 3 -18.51 15.18 -61.97
N ASN A 4 -18.33 16.38 -61.44
CA ASN A 4 -17.34 16.61 -60.38
C ASN A 4 -18.02 16.28 -59.04
N GLN A 5 -17.81 15.04 -58.57
CA GLN A 5 -18.11 14.66 -57.20
C GLN A 5 -17.11 15.35 -56.27
N GLN A 6 -17.60 16.19 -55.36
CA GLN A 6 -16.79 16.64 -54.23
C GLN A 6 -16.52 15.44 -53.31
N PRO A 7 -15.27 15.16 -52.93
CA PRO A 7 -15.01 14.22 -51.86
C PRO A 7 -15.36 14.91 -50.54
N THR A 8 -16.46 14.48 -49.92
CA THR A 8 -16.76 14.80 -48.52
C THR A 8 -15.71 14.10 -47.65
N THR A 9 -14.61 14.79 -47.35
CA THR A 9 -13.66 14.35 -46.32
C THR A 9 -14.30 14.55 -44.96
N ASN A 10 -15.04 13.54 -44.52
CA ASN A 10 -15.48 13.40 -43.14
C ASN A 10 -14.23 13.07 -42.32
N SER A 11 -13.49 14.08 -41.88
CA SER A 11 -12.40 13.91 -40.93
C SER A 11 -13.01 13.45 -39.60
N LYS A 12 -13.09 12.13 -39.39
CA LYS A 12 -13.33 11.57 -38.05
C LYS A 12 -12.22 12.08 -37.14
N GLN A 13 -12.54 13.12 -36.37
CA GLN A 13 -11.75 13.57 -35.25
C GLN A 13 -11.68 12.37 -34.31
N LEU A 14 -10.52 11.71 -34.26
CA LEU A 14 -10.28 10.63 -33.30
C LEU A 14 -10.29 11.28 -31.92
N ASP A 15 -11.44 11.18 -31.23
CA ASP A 15 -11.53 11.55 -29.83
C ASP A 15 -10.43 10.79 -29.07
N LYS A 16 -9.49 11.53 -28.50
CA LYS A 16 -8.39 10.93 -27.73
C LYS A 16 -8.99 10.26 -26.50
N PHE A 17 -8.99 8.93 -26.48
CA PHE A 17 -9.41 8.16 -25.32
C PHE A 17 -8.23 8.00 -24.34
N PHE A 18 -8.46 8.40 -23.08
CA PHE A 18 -7.49 8.27 -22.00
C PHE A 18 -8.01 7.27 -20.96
N PRO A 19 -7.60 5.99 -21.03
CA PRO A 19 -8.21 4.91 -20.24
C PRO A 19 -8.19 5.14 -18.73
N ALA A 20 -7.10 5.71 -18.21
CA ALA A 20 -6.99 6.01 -16.78
C ALA A 20 -7.95 7.12 -16.35
N LEU A 21 -8.11 8.19 -17.14
CA LEU A 21 -9.03 9.28 -16.82
C LEU A 21 -10.49 8.80 -16.85
N ASP A 22 -10.84 8.03 -17.88
CA ASP A 22 -12.15 7.39 -18.00
C ASP A 22 -12.46 6.47 -16.80
N LEU A 23 -11.49 5.66 -16.39
CA LEU A 23 -11.66 4.75 -15.25
C LEU A 23 -11.89 5.51 -13.94
N TYR A 24 -11.16 6.60 -13.70
CA TYR A 24 -11.35 7.44 -12.51
C TYR A 24 -12.73 8.09 -12.50
N GLN A 25 -13.21 8.55 -13.66
CA GLN A 25 -14.54 9.13 -13.77
C GLN A 25 -15.61 8.10 -13.38
N ARG A 26 -15.60 6.92 -14.01
CA ARG A 26 -16.56 5.84 -13.73
C ARG A 26 -16.53 5.39 -12.27
N VAL A 27 -15.34 5.33 -11.67
CA VAL A 27 -15.20 4.97 -10.25
C VAL A 27 -15.76 6.04 -9.32
N ARG A 28 -15.61 7.34 -9.63
CA ARG A 28 -16.23 8.42 -8.84
C ARG A 28 -17.75 8.35 -8.90
N GLU A 29 -18.32 8.11 -10.08
CA GLU A 29 -19.76 7.90 -10.26
C GLU A 29 -20.24 6.69 -9.44
N PHE A 30 -19.49 5.59 -9.46
CA PHE A 30 -19.75 4.40 -8.64
C PHE A 30 -19.77 4.73 -7.14
N TRP A 31 -18.80 5.51 -6.62
CA TRP A 31 -18.79 5.91 -5.22
C TRP A 31 -20.02 6.75 -4.84
N GLN A 32 -20.40 7.71 -5.68
CA GLN A 32 -21.61 8.51 -5.47
C GLN A 32 -22.88 7.64 -5.45
N GLU A 33 -22.88 6.53 -6.20
CA GLU A 33 -23.98 5.57 -6.19
C GLU A 33 -24.01 4.71 -4.92
N ILE A 34 -22.86 4.20 -4.46
CA ILE A 34 -22.81 3.20 -3.39
C ILE A 34 -23.07 3.82 -2.00
N PHE A 35 -22.59 5.05 -1.74
CA PHE A 35 -22.65 5.65 -0.39
C PHE A 35 -24.07 5.81 0.17
N PRO A 36 -25.05 6.35 -0.58
CA PRO A 36 -26.42 6.49 -0.05
C PRO A 36 -27.12 5.14 0.19
N ARG A 37 -26.72 4.08 -0.52
CA ARG A 37 -27.39 2.76 -0.48
C ARG A 37 -26.86 1.86 0.64
N HIS A 38 -25.60 2.03 1.03
CA HIS A 38 -24.89 1.08 1.89
C HIS A 38 -24.27 1.72 3.14
N ARG A 39 -24.89 2.79 3.66
CA ARG A 39 -24.41 3.46 4.88
C ARG A 39 -24.40 2.49 6.07
N GLY A 40 -23.25 2.40 6.75
CA GLY A 40 -23.05 1.51 7.90
C GLY A 40 -22.94 0.03 7.55
N GLN A 41 -22.88 -0.33 6.26
CA GLN A 41 -22.72 -1.71 5.80
C GLN A 41 -21.29 -1.97 5.33
N THR A 42 -20.88 -3.24 5.37
CA THR A 42 -19.67 -3.70 4.68
C THR A 42 -20.03 -4.14 3.27
N VAL A 43 -19.39 -3.55 2.25
CA VAL A 43 -19.59 -3.90 0.85
C VAL A 43 -18.35 -4.61 0.32
N LEU A 44 -18.54 -5.79 -0.29
CA LEU A 44 -17.49 -6.52 -0.98
C LEU A 44 -17.50 -6.13 -2.47
N LEU A 45 -16.37 -5.62 -2.96
CA LEU A 45 -16.16 -5.32 -4.38
C LEU A 45 -15.16 -6.30 -4.98
N VAL A 46 -15.52 -6.90 -6.11
CA VAL A 46 -14.67 -7.84 -6.86
C VAL A 46 -14.52 -7.32 -8.29
N THR A 47 -13.31 -6.91 -8.66
CA THR A 47 -13.01 -6.37 -9.98
C THR A 47 -11.53 -6.55 -10.36
N HIS A 48 -11.14 -6.07 -11.53
CA HIS A 48 -9.78 -6.19 -12.06
C HIS A 48 -8.82 -5.20 -11.37
N GLY A 49 -7.52 -5.51 -11.40
CA GLY A 49 -6.49 -4.71 -10.72
C GLY A 49 -6.47 -3.23 -11.11
N GLY A 50 -6.74 -2.91 -12.38
CA GLY A 50 -6.84 -1.52 -12.83
C GLY A 50 -7.97 -0.74 -12.15
N THR A 51 -9.14 -1.38 -12.01
CA THR A 51 -10.32 -0.81 -11.36
C THR A 51 -10.13 -0.73 -9.84
N ASN A 52 -9.59 -1.76 -9.20
CA ASN A 52 -9.27 -1.72 -7.76
C ASN A 52 -8.32 -0.56 -7.43
N ARG A 53 -7.28 -0.39 -8.25
CA ARG A 53 -6.34 0.73 -8.12
C ARG A 53 -7.06 2.07 -8.23
N ALA A 54 -7.99 2.23 -9.19
CA ALA A 54 -8.77 3.46 -9.31
C ALA A 54 -9.72 3.65 -8.11
N LEU A 55 -10.40 2.60 -7.62
CA LEU A 55 -11.26 2.62 -6.43
C LEU A 55 -10.52 3.13 -5.19
N ILE A 56 -9.35 2.54 -4.91
CA ILE A 56 -8.50 2.95 -3.78
C ILE A 56 -7.98 4.38 -4.01
N SER A 57 -7.51 4.68 -5.22
CA SER A 57 -6.95 6.00 -5.54
C SER A 57 -7.98 7.12 -5.34
N THR A 58 -9.21 6.95 -5.85
CA THR A 58 -10.24 7.98 -5.71
C THR A 58 -10.70 8.14 -4.27
N ALA A 59 -10.77 7.06 -3.48
CA ALA A 59 -11.10 7.11 -2.06
C ALA A 59 -10.04 7.88 -1.25
N LEU A 60 -8.78 7.77 -1.67
CA LEU A 60 -7.65 8.47 -1.06
C LEU A 60 -7.35 9.85 -1.66
N GLY A 61 -8.13 10.31 -2.64
CA GLY A 61 -7.88 11.59 -3.31
C GLY A 61 -6.62 11.61 -4.20
N ILE A 62 -6.04 10.45 -4.51
CA ILE A 62 -4.87 10.32 -5.38
C ILE A 62 -5.26 10.68 -6.81
N THR A 63 -4.48 11.52 -7.47
CA THR A 63 -4.75 12.00 -8.83
C THR A 63 -4.30 11.00 -9.90
N PRO A 64 -4.90 11.01 -11.11
CA PRO A 64 -4.57 10.06 -12.17
C PRO A 64 -3.11 10.06 -12.63
N ASP A 65 -2.37 11.17 -12.49
CA ASP A 65 -0.93 11.22 -12.80
C ASP A 65 -0.08 10.33 -11.87
N ARG A 66 -0.64 9.93 -10.71
CA ARG A 66 -0.05 8.99 -9.76
C ARG A 66 -0.62 7.58 -9.88
N TYR A 67 -1.37 7.25 -10.93
CA TYR A 67 -2.04 5.94 -11.07
C TYR A 67 -1.14 4.73 -10.73
N HIS A 68 0.13 4.77 -11.12
CA HIS A 68 1.06 3.65 -10.91
C HIS A 68 1.65 3.54 -9.49
N CYS A 69 1.29 4.42 -8.53
CA CYS A 69 1.82 4.40 -7.17
C CYS A 69 1.20 3.32 -6.26
N ILE A 70 0.21 2.57 -6.75
CA ILE A 70 -0.42 1.46 -6.02
C ILE A 70 -0.25 0.16 -6.81
N GLN A 71 0.37 -0.84 -6.18
CA GLN A 71 0.35 -2.21 -6.69
C GLN A 71 -0.99 -2.88 -6.35
N GLN A 72 -1.51 -3.69 -7.25
CA GLN A 72 -2.65 -4.57 -7.00
C GLN A 72 -2.21 -6.00 -7.27
N SER A 73 -2.27 -6.82 -6.23
CA SER A 73 -1.95 -8.25 -6.31
C SER A 73 -3.20 -9.05 -6.69
N ASN A 74 -3.00 -10.15 -7.43
CA ASN A 74 -4.09 -11.09 -7.67
C ASN A 74 -4.59 -11.65 -6.34
N CYS A 75 -5.89 -11.83 -6.22
CA CYS A 75 -6.54 -12.26 -4.97
C CYS A 75 -6.26 -11.38 -3.76
N GLY A 76 -5.66 -10.19 -3.92
CA GLY A 76 -5.36 -9.30 -2.79
C GLY A 76 -6.63 -8.69 -2.23
N ILE A 77 -6.84 -8.82 -0.91
CA ILE A 77 -7.94 -8.13 -0.22
C ILE A 77 -7.42 -6.78 0.26
N SER A 78 -8.16 -5.71 -0.02
CA SER A 78 -7.89 -4.36 0.49
C SER A 78 -9.12 -3.85 1.23
N VAL A 79 -8.91 -3.08 2.29
CA VAL A 79 -9.97 -2.58 3.18
C VAL A 79 -9.92 -1.05 3.20
N LEU A 80 -11.04 -0.45 2.84
CA LEU A 80 -11.27 0.99 2.89
C LEU A 80 -12.38 1.27 3.91
N ASN A 81 -12.18 2.30 4.74
CA ASN A 81 -13.18 2.78 5.68
C ASN A 81 -13.66 4.17 5.30
N PHE A 82 -14.93 4.47 5.58
CA PHE A 82 -15.54 5.78 5.33
C PHE A 82 -16.33 6.21 6.57
N PRO A 83 -15.65 6.73 7.62
CA PRO A 83 -16.25 6.99 8.93
C PRO A 83 -17.51 7.87 8.93
N ASP A 84 -17.58 8.83 8.02
CA ASP A 84 -18.74 9.72 7.87
C ASP A 84 -19.67 9.32 6.70
N GLY A 85 -19.31 8.28 5.94
CA GLY A 85 -20.05 7.81 4.77
C GLY A 85 -19.88 8.67 3.50
N SER A 86 -18.85 9.53 3.44
CA SER A 86 -18.47 10.32 2.26
C SER A 86 -17.19 9.78 1.60
N LEU A 87 -16.93 10.20 0.35
CA LEU A 87 -15.68 9.85 -0.33
C LEU A 87 -14.47 10.53 0.32
N GLU A 88 -14.70 11.73 0.84
CA GLU A 88 -13.73 12.63 1.43
C GLU A 88 -13.19 12.12 2.77
N SER A 89 -13.89 11.20 3.44
CA SER A 89 -13.38 10.52 4.63
C SER A 89 -12.69 9.19 4.34
N GLY A 90 -12.48 8.84 3.07
CA GLY A 90 -11.86 7.56 2.70
C GLY A 90 -10.50 7.32 3.37
N GLN A 91 -10.42 6.22 4.11
CA GLN A 91 -9.22 5.78 4.82
C GLN A 91 -8.77 4.41 4.30
N LEU A 92 -7.47 4.22 4.10
CA LEU A 92 -6.87 2.93 3.79
C LEU A 92 -6.48 2.22 5.09
N GLU A 93 -7.13 1.10 5.36
CA GLU A 93 -6.82 0.27 6.52
C GLU A 93 -5.82 -0.84 6.17
N ALA A 94 -6.02 -1.52 5.04
CA ALA A 94 -5.16 -2.62 4.62
C ALA A 94 -5.16 -2.72 3.10
N MET A 95 -4.05 -3.21 2.54
CA MET A 95 -3.91 -3.38 1.09
C MET A 95 -3.09 -4.60 0.73
N ASN A 96 -3.57 -5.37 -0.25
CA ASN A 96 -2.95 -6.61 -0.73
C ASN A 96 -2.72 -7.64 0.40
N LEU A 97 -3.77 -7.92 1.18
CA LEU A 97 -3.80 -9.06 2.09
C LEU A 97 -3.92 -10.35 1.25
N ASN A 98 -2.83 -11.12 1.20
CA ASN A 98 -2.67 -12.26 0.29
C ASN A 98 -2.33 -13.59 1.01
N THR A 99 -2.32 -13.60 2.34
CA THR A 99 -1.90 -14.77 3.13
C THR A 99 -2.78 -16.01 2.91
N HIS A 100 -4.05 -15.82 2.57
CA HIS A 100 -4.99 -16.90 2.24
C HIS A 100 -4.64 -17.67 0.96
N VAL A 101 -3.83 -17.09 0.06
CA VAL A 101 -3.28 -17.78 -1.13
C VAL A 101 -1.80 -18.12 -0.98
N GLY A 102 -1.25 -18.03 0.24
CA GLY A 102 0.15 -18.37 0.54
C GLY A 102 1.17 -17.34 0.08
N GLU A 103 0.75 -16.15 -0.38
CA GLU A 103 1.66 -15.05 -0.70
C GLU A 103 1.78 -14.10 0.50
N HIS A 104 2.98 -14.04 1.08
CA HIS A 104 3.26 -13.22 2.26
C HIS A 104 3.64 -11.78 1.91
N LEU A 105 4.46 -11.57 0.87
CA LEU A 105 4.83 -10.25 0.37
C LEU A 105 4.55 -10.16 -1.12
N PRO A 106 4.08 -9.01 -1.63
CA PRO A 106 3.91 -8.80 -3.06
C PRO A 106 5.23 -9.00 -3.82
N LYS A 107 5.14 -9.50 -5.06
CA LYS A 107 6.30 -9.57 -5.96
C LYS A 107 6.76 -8.16 -6.34
N PRO A 108 8.08 -7.90 -6.38
CA PRO A 108 8.62 -6.63 -6.85
C PRO A 108 8.14 -6.30 -8.28
N GLN A 109 7.81 -5.04 -8.54
CA GLN A 109 7.51 -4.55 -9.89
C GLN A 109 8.79 -4.15 -10.63
N GLU A 110 8.66 -3.82 -11.92
CA GLU A 110 9.74 -3.30 -12.79
C GLU A 110 11.01 -4.18 -12.81
N GLY A 111 10.81 -5.50 -12.87
CA GLY A 111 11.91 -6.46 -12.98
C GLY A 111 12.69 -6.69 -11.69
N GLY A 112 12.16 -6.30 -10.53
CA GLY A 112 12.79 -6.56 -9.24
C GLY A 112 14.07 -5.77 -9.04
N LYS A 113 13.98 -4.46 -9.31
CA LYS A 113 15.07 -3.51 -9.21
C LYS A 113 14.75 -2.41 -8.21
N GLY A 114 15.80 -1.70 -7.81
CA GLY A 114 15.72 -0.54 -6.95
C GLY A 114 15.62 -0.91 -5.48
N LEU A 115 14.88 -0.12 -4.73
CA LEU A 115 14.83 -0.20 -3.28
C LEU A 115 13.43 -0.63 -2.83
N ARG A 116 13.36 -1.69 -2.03
CA ARG A 116 12.16 -2.11 -1.31
C ARG A 116 12.32 -1.79 0.16
N LEU A 117 11.29 -1.19 0.75
CA LEU A 117 11.22 -0.98 2.19
C LEU A 117 10.15 -1.86 2.82
N LEU A 118 10.51 -2.43 3.97
CA LEU A 118 9.60 -3.08 4.90
C LEU A 118 9.44 -2.14 6.09
N LEU A 119 8.24 -1.58 6.25
CA LEU A 119 7.93 -0.63 7.30
C LEU A 119 7.28 -1.37 8.46
N VAL A 120 7.87 -1.26 9.65
CA VAL A 120 7.36 -1.89 10.88
C VAL A 120 7.08 -0.80 11.92
N PRO A 121 5.83 -0.64 12.36
CA PRO A 121 5.51 0.34 13.39
C PRO A 121 6.19 0.00 14.70
N SER A 122 6.62 1.04 15.40
CA SER A 122 7.24 0.89 16.69
C SER A 122 6.26 0.68 17.85
N GLY A 123 6.80 0.29 19.01
CA GLY A 123 6.01 0.04 20.21
C GLY A 123 5.19 -1.26 20.13
N THR A 124 5.71 -2.27 19.44
CA THR A 124 5.13 -3.61 19.40
C THR A 124 5.29 -4.31 20.74
N ASN A 125 4.29 -5.10 21.14
CA ASN A 125 4.45 -6.02 22.27
C ASN A 125 5.25 -7.28 21.87
N ALA A 126 5.55 -8.15 22.83
CA ALA A 126 6.35 -9.35 22.59
C ALA A 126 5.72 -10.31 21.56
N ALA A 127 4.41 -10.53 21.62
CA ALA A 127 3.71 -11.43 20.69
C ALA A 127 3.70 -10.87 19.26
N GLN A 128 3.42 -9.58 19.11
CA GLN A 128 3.51 -8.87 17.82
C GLN A 128 4.92 -8.96 17.24
N THR A 129 5.94 -8.73 18.07
CA THR A 129 7.34 -8.80 17.66
C THR A 129 7.71 -10.20 17.16
N GLN A 130 7.31 -11.24 17.90
CA GLN A 130 7.55 -12.63 17.50
C GLN A 130 6.86 -12.97 16.17
N ASN A 131 5.63 -12.49 15.97
CA ASN A 131 4.89 -12.72 14.72
C ASN A 131 5.57 -12.02 13.54
N ILE A 132 6.03 -10.78 13.71
CA ILE A 132 6.77 -10.05 12.68
C ILE A 132 8.10 -10.76 12.36
N ALA A 133 8.88 -11.14 13.38
CA ALA A 133 10.13 -11.87 13.19
C ALA A 133 9.92 -13.20 12.44
N ARG A 134 8.86 -13.94 12.76
CA ARG A 134 8.49 -15.18 12.05
C ARG A 134 8.11 -14.90 10.59
N PHE A 135 7.29 -13.89 10.36
CA PHE A 135 6.83 -13.49 9.04
C PHE A 135 7.98 -13.05 8.13
N LEU A 136 8.94 -12.29 8.66
CA LEU A 136 10.08 -11.77 7.91
C LEU A 136 11.25 -12.75 7.79
N LYS A 137 11.24 -13.87 8.51
CA LYS A 137 12.35 -14.82 8.60
C LYS A 137 12.95 -15.27 7.26
N GLN A 138 12.12 -15.44 6.23
CA GLN A 138 12.55 -15.87 4.89
C GLN A 138 12.82 -14.71 3.92
N VAL A 139 12.59 -13.48 4.36
CA VAL A 139 12.79 -12.28 3.54
C VAL A 139 14.24 -11.85 3.69
N ARG A 140 14.92 -11.63 2.57
CA ARG A 140 16.26 -11.03 2.59
C ARG A 140 16.14 -9.57 3.03
N ILE A 141 16.93 -9.18 4.04
CA ILE A 141 17.03 -7.81 4.54
C ILE A 141 18.51 -7.41 4.44
N ASP A 142 18.80 -6.40 3.61
CA ASP A 142 20.17 -5.95 3.35
C ASP A 142 20.60 -4.87 4.37
N PHE A 143 19.65 -4.10 4.88
CA PHE A 143 19.92 -3.08 5.90
C PHE A 143 18.72 -2.81 6.78
N SER A 144 18.95 -2.20 7.94
CA SER A 144 17.89 -1.66 8.81
C SER A 144 18.14 -0.20 9.14
N LEU A 145 17.09 0.62 9.13
CA LEU A 145 17.08 2.00 9.63
C LEU A 145 16.23 2.07 10.89
N ASN A 146 16.85 2.49 12.00
CA ASN A 146 16.21 2.57 13.30
C ASN A 146 16.44 3.96 13.92
N SER A 147 15.45 4.47 14.67
CA SER A 147 15.64 5.66 15.50
C SER A 147 16.50 5.35 16.73
N ILE A 148 17.45 6.22 17.05
CA ILE A 148 18.31 6.13 18.24
C ILE A 148 17.51 6.29 19.56
N LEU A 149 16.38 7.01 19.51
CA LEU A 149 15.73 7.54 20.73
C LEU A 149 14.65 6.63 21.32
N ASP A 150 14.37 5.52 20.68
CA ASP A 150 13.22 4.72 21.04
C ASP A 150 13.64 3.32 21.52
N SER A 151 12.80 2.69 22.36
CA SER A 151 13.02 1.37 22.98
C SER A 151 12.94 0.19 21.99
N TYR A 152 13.41 0.40 20.75
CA TYR A 152 13.33 -0.48 19.59
C TYR A 152 14.25 -1.69 19.63
N HIS A 153 15.24 -1.67 20.51
CA HIS A 153 16.32 -2.65 20.54
C HIS A 153 15.80 -4.09 20.56
N ILE A 154 14.74 -4.38 21.33
CA ILE A 154 14.20 -5.74 21.42
C ILE A 154 13.57 -6.18 20.08
N THR A 155 12.71 -5.35 19.49
CA THR A 155 12.04 -5.67 18.22
C THR A 155 13.03 -5.84 17.08
N VAL A 156 13.97 -4.91 16.95
CA VAL A 156 15.04 -4.99 15.94
C VAL A 156 15.88 -6.23 16.15
N GLN A 157 16.35 -6.50 17.37
CA GLN A 157 17.18 -7.68 17.65
C GLN A 157 16.43 -8.99 17.35
N GLN A 158 15.15 -9.10 17.70
CA GLN A 158 14.36 -10.30 17.45
C GLN A 158 14.09 -10.54 15.96
N ILE A 159 14.00 -9.49 15.14
CA ILE A 159 13.92 -9.64 13.69
C ILE A 159 15.32 -9.99 13.15
N LEU A 160 16.34 -9.18 13.46
CA LEU A 160 17.67 -9.26 12.86
C LEU A 160 18.50 -10.47 13.32
N GLN A 161 18.15 -11.15 14.41
CA GLN A 161 18.76 -12.45 14.76
C GLN A 161 18.61 -13.50 13.63
N HIS A 162 17.62 -13.35 12.75
CA HIS A 162 17.41 -14.19 11.58
C HIS A 162 18.12 -13.66 10.32
N HIS A 163 18.74 -12.48 10.39
CA HIS A 163 19.35 -11.77 9.27
C HIS A 163 20.74 -11.22 9.64
N PRO A 164 21.73 -12.08 9.95
CA PRO A 164 23.03 -11.67 10.50
C PRO A 164 23.88 -10.79 9.56
N GLU A 165 23.59 -10.78 8.26
CA GLU A 165 24.28 -9.96 7.26
C GLU A 165 23.69 -8.54 7.13
N THR A 166 22.64 -8.21 7.90
CA THR A 166 21.97 -6.91 7.82
C THR A 166 22.88 -5.79 8.34
N VAL A 167 23.11 -4.78 7.51
CA VAL A 167 23.82 -3.55 7.94
C VAL A 167 22.86 -2.65 8.71
N GLN A 168 23.19 -2.30 9.95
CA GLN A 168 22.36 -1.44 10.79
C GLN A 168 22.80 0.02 10.70
N PHE A 169 21.85 0.92 10.47
CA PHE A 169 22.06 2.36 10.58
C PHE A 169 21.12 2.93 11.64
N GLU A 170 21.70 3.72 12.54
CA GLU A 170 20.95 4.44 13.55
C GLU A 170 20.87 5.92 13.15
N VAL A 171 19.66 6.47 13.14
CA VAL A 171 19.36 7.86 12.77
C VAL A 171 18.53 8.52 13.86
N LEU A 172 18.56 9.85 13.97
CA LEU A 172 17.63 10.54 14.86
C LEU A 172 16.21 10.45 14.29
N ARG A 173 15.20 10.34 15.16
CA ARG A 173 13.79 10.16 14.77
C ARG A 173 13.32 11.20 13.75
N GLU A 174 13.69 12.45 13.98
CA GLU A 174 13.29 13.60 13.17
C GLU A 174 13.89 13.53 11.76
N ASP A 175 15.05 12.89 11.61
CA ASP A 175 15.78 12.79 10.35
C ASP A 175 15.38 11.57 9.53
N ILE A 176 14.45 10.70 9.98
CA ILE A 176 14.08 9.51 9.20
C ILE A 176 13.64 9.87 7.78
N PRO A 177 12.79 10.89 7.53
CA PRO A 177 12.41 11.31 6.17
C PRO A 177 13.58 11.85 5.33
N GLU A 178 14.54 12.57 5.93
CA GLU A 178 15.68 13.19 5.25
C GLU A 178 16.83 12.19 5.03
N ALA A 179 17.18 11.42 6.06
CA ALA A 179 18.09 10.28 5.96
C ALA A 179 17.58 9.28 4.93
N TRP A 180 16.25 9.11 4.84
CA TRP A 180 15.59 8.35 3.79
C TRP A 180 15.88 8.90 2.39
N GLN A 181 15.71 10.21 2.16
CA GLN A 181 16.07 10.85 0.89
C GLN A 181 17.55 10.63 0.55
N ALA A 182 18.44 10.69 1.55
CA ALA A 182 19.86 10.42 1.36
C ALA A 182 20.14 8.94 1.01
N VAL A 183 19.40 7.98 1.58
CA VAL A 183 19.51 6.54 1.25
C VAL A 183 18.99 6.26 -0.15
N ILE A 184 17.83 6.82 -0.54
CA ILE A 184 17.34 6.73 -1.93
C ILE A 184 18.36 7.36 -2.87
N GLY A 185 18.83 8.58 -2.59
CA GLY A 185 19.75 9.30 -3.46
C GLY A 185 21.07 8.56 -3.65
N ARG A 186 21.65 8.01 -2.57
CA ARG A 186 22.91 7.25 -2.66
C ARG A 186 22.75 5.89 -3.35
N ARG A 187 21.61 5.21 -3.22
CA ARG A 187 21.42 3.84 -3.78
C ARG A 187 20.67 3.79 -5.11
N SER A 188 19.82 4.76 -5.43
CA SER A 188 19.25 4.93 -6.79
C SER A 188 20.37 5.12 -7.81
N ILE A 189 21.44 5.83 -7.40
CA ILE A 189 22.61 6.11 -8.25
C ILE A 189 23.60 4.92 -8.29
N ALA A 190 23.74 4.14 -7.21
CA ALA A 190 24.87 3.21 -7.07
C ALA A 190 24.70 1.83 -7.72
N ASN A 191 23.47 1.29 -7.90
CA ASN A 191 23.24 0.13 -8.77
C ASN A 191 21.74 -0.18 -8.95
N SER A 192 21.09 0.43 -9.95
CA SER A 192 19.66 0.21 -10.22
C SER A 192 19.32 -1.19 -10.76
N GLN A 193 20.29 -2.13 -10.82
CA GLN A 193 20.12 -3.43 -11.47
C GLN A 193 19.67 -4.56 -10.55
N GLN A 194 19.77 -4.41 -9.23
CA GLN A 194 19.36 -5.42 -8.25
C GLN A 194 18.42 -4.82 -7.20
N LEU A 195 17.50 -5.64 -6.68
CA LEU A 195 16.64 -5.24 -5.56
C LEU A 195 17.46 -5.20 -4.28
N THR A 196 17.40 -4.07 -3.59
CA THR A 196 17.86 -3.93 -2.21
C THR A 196 16.65 -3.85 -1.29
N THR A 197 16.62 -4.60 -0.20
CA THR A 197 15.52 -4.57 0.78
C THR A 197 15.99 -3.99 2.11
N GLY A 198 15.35 -2.91 2.57
CA GLY A 198 15.59 -2.28 3.85
C GLY A 198 14.44 -2.51 4.83
N LEU A 199 14.75 -2.75 6.10
CA LEU A 199 13.81 -2.69 7.21
C LEU A 199 13.82 -1.28 7.79
N VAL A 200 12.65 -0.67 7.99
CA VAL A 200 12.51 0.63 8.64
C VAL A 200 11.58 0.50 9.82
N MET A 201 12.07 0.83 11.01
CA MET A 201 11.23 0.94 12.20
C MET A 201 10.98 2.40 12.57
N ALA A 202 9.71 2.77 12.67
CA ALA A 202 9.31 4.14 13.01
C ALA A 202 7.91 4.17 13.63
N SER A 203 7.48 5.33 14.14
CA SER A 203 6.11 5.48 14.66
C SER A 203 5.06 5.30 13.55
N GLU A 204 3.83 4.95 13.94
CA GLU A 204 2.67 4.84 13.03
C GLU A 204 2.50 6.11 12.19
N GLU A 205 2.62 7.28 12.84
CA GLU A 205 2.57 8.58 12.17
C GLU A 205 3.69 8.77 11.13
N THR A 206 4.93 8.37 11.45
CA THR A 206 6.05 8.49 10.52
C THR A 206 5.85 7.59 9.31
N ILE A 207 5.39 6.35 9.54
CA ILE A 207 5.07 5.40 8.47
C ILE A 207 3.91 5.91 7.62
N ALA A 208 2.86 6.46 8.24
CA ALA A 208 1.73 7.06 7.53
C ALA A 208 2.23 8.18 6.62
N ARG A 209 3.07 9.10 7.13
CA ARG A 209 3.70 10.16 6.31
C ARG A 209 4.54 9.60 5.17
N LEU A 210 5.35 8.55 5.38
CA LEU A 210 6.13 7.92 4.31
C LEU A 210 5.22 7.37 3.20
N ILE A 211 4.10 6.74 3.57
CA ILE A 211 3.09 6.27 2.60
C ILE A 211 2.40 7.47 1.92
N GLY A 212 2.05 8.52 2.68
CA GLY A 212 1.46 9.75 2.14
C GLY A 212 2.35 10.43 1.08
N HIS A 213 3.67 10.41 1.25
CA HIS A 213 4.61 10.91 0.24
C HIS A 213 4.54 10.13 -1.09
N VAL A 214 4.34 8.81 -1.04
CA VAL A 214 4.13 7.98 -2.25
C VAL A 214 2.92 8.48 -3.04
N PHE A 215 1.90 8.96 -2.33
CA PHE A 215 0.64 9.43 -2.87
C PHE A 215 0.60 10.94 -3.16
N ASN A 216 1.66 11.68 -2.83
CA ASN A 216 1.70 13.14 -2.89
C ASN A 216 0.62 13.81 -2.02
N MET A 217 0.34 13.23 -0.84
CA MET A 217 -0.58 13.81 0.15
C MET A 217 0.12 14.90 0.96
N ASN A 218 -0.51 16.08 1.06
CA ASN A 218 0.07 17.26 1.72
C ASN A 218 -0.56 17.56 3.10
N SER A 219 -1.71 16.98 3.43
CA SER A 219 -2.41 17.13 4.71
C SER A 219 -3.13 15.83 5.09
N ASP A 220 -3.55 15.72 6.36
CA ASP A 220 -4.50 14.71 6.86
C ASP A 220 -4.08 13.24 6.68
N VAL A 221 -2.78 13.01 6.46
CA VAL A 221 -2.23 11.67 6.17
C VAL A 221 -2.54 10.69 7.30
N SER A 222 -2.42 11.12 8.55
CA SER A 222 -2.70 10.29 9.72
C SER A 222 -4.18 9.90 9.86
N GLU A 223 -5.09 10.67 9.26
CA GLU A 223 -6.52 10.37 9.25
C GLU A 223 -6.90 9.47 8.06
N ARG A 224 -6.11 9.49 6.99
CA ARG A 224 -6.37 8.72 5.76
C ARG A 224 -5.60 7.41 5.66
N ILE A 225 -4.45 7.28 6.32
CA ILE A 225 -3.58 6.10 6.27
C ILE A 225 -3.47 5.49 7.66
N LEU A 226 -4.30 4.47 7.94
CA LEU A 226 -4.44 3.89 9.27
C LEU A 226 -3.37 2.83 9.54
N VAL A 227 -2.13 3.23 9.85
CA VAL A 227 -1.05 2.28 10.18
C VAL A 227 -1.35 1.55 11.49
N LYS A 228 -1.18 0.22 11.53
CA LYS A 228 -1.48 -0.61 12.71
C LYS A 228 -0.23 -1.27 13.28
N LYS A 229 0.01 -1.12 14.59
CA LYS A 229 1.04 -1.88 15.33
C LYS A 229 0.92 -3.38 15.11
N GLY A 230 2.08 -4.04 15.04
CA GLY A 230 2.15 -5.48 14.82
C GLY A 230 1.96 -5.91 13.37
N MET A 231 1.77 -4.96 12.44
CA MET A 231 1.68 -5.23 11.01
C MET A 231 2.93 -4.76 10.26
N VAL A 232 3.11 -5.26 9.04
CA VAL A 232 4.17 -4.83 8.12
C VAL A 232 3.52 -4.08 6.96
N SER A 233 4.16 -3.02 6.45
CA SER A 233 3.80 -2.38 5.18
C SER A 233 5.01 -2.41 4.24
N CYS A 234 4.78 -2.31 2.92
CA CYS A 234 5.84 -2.46 1.94
C CYS A 234 5.79 -1.36 0.87
N LEU A 235 6.90 -0.65 0.69
CA LEU A 235 7.10 0.32 -0.39
C LEU A 235 8.15 -0.19 -1.37
N GLN A 236 8.05 0.21 -2.63
CA GLN A 236 9.11 0.05 -3.62
C GLN A 236 9.41 1.37 -4.33
N TYR A 237 10.69 1.62 -4.52
CA TYR A 237 11.27 2.71 -5.28
C TYR A 237 12.03 2.06 -6.44
N PRO A 238 11.38 1.87 -7.60
CA PRO A 238 11.94 1.08 -8.70
C PRO A 238 13.14 1.75 -9.38
N GLY A 239 13.32 3.06 -9.16
CA GLY A 239 14.33 3.92 -9.77
C GLY A 239 13.72 5.17 -10.38
N ASP A 240 14.54 6.01 -11.00
CA ASP A 240 14.17 7.40 -11.39
C ASP A 240 13.06 7.52 -12.45
N ARG A 241 12.70 6.41 -13.11
CA ARG A 241 11.68 6.40 -14.18
C ARG A 241 10.27 6.05 -13.71
N HIS A 242 10.13 5.60 -12.45
CA HIS A 242 8.86 5.17 -11.91
C HIS A 242 8.60 5.86 -10.57
N PRO A 243 7.36 6.31 -10.32
CA PRO A 243 7.01 6.82 -9.01
C PRO A 243 7.22 5.72 -7.95
N PRO A 244 7.43 6.09 -6.68
CA PRO A 244 7.33 5.16 -5.58
C PRO A 244 5.99 4.41 -5.60
N ILE A 245 5.98 3.20 -5.08
CA ILE A 245 4.82 2.28 -5.15
C ILE A 245 4.55 1.75 -3.75
N LEU A 246 3.33 1.93 -3.26
CA LEU A 246 2.82 1.15 -2.12
C LEU A 246 2.51 -0.26 -2.63
N GLN A 247 3.26 -1.25 -2.15
CA GLN A 247 3.10 -2.64 -2.57
C GLN A 247 2.06 -3.37 -1.72
N ALA A 248 2.06 -3.10 -0.42
CA ALA A 248 1.10 -3.65 0.54
C ALA A 248 1.07 -2.76 1.78
N MET A 249 -0.05 -2.78 2.50
CA MET A 249 -0.20 -2.03 3.75
C MET A 249 -0.89 -2.87 4.80
N ASN A 250 -0.36 -2.78 6.03
CA ASN A 250 -0.84 -3.51 7.20
C ASN A 250 -1.08 -5.00 6.94
N ILE A 251 -0.10 -5.63 6.27
CA ILE A 251 -0.08 -7.07 6.12
C ILE A 251 0.49 -7.68 7.40
N LEU A 252 -0.27 -8.56 8.05
CA LEU A 252 0.27 -9.69 8.80
C LEU A 252 -0.87 -10.63 9.22
N THR A 253 -0.72 -11.92 8.93
CA THR A 253 -1.43 -12.96 9.69
C THR A 253 -0.54 -14.18 9.84
N THR A 254 -0.28 -14.60 11.08
CA THR A 254 0.10 -15.98 11.41
C THR A 254 -0.89 -16.49 12.46
N GLN A 255 -1.89 -17.27 12.05
CA GLN A 255 -2.63 -18.11 13.01
C GLN A 255 -1.77 -19.34 13.34
N ASN A 256 -1.53 -19.56 14.62
CA ASN A 256 -1.53 -20.89 15.24
C ASN A 256 -1.66 -20.67 16.75
N ASP A 257 -2.89 -20.55 17.21
CA ASP A 257 -3.29 -21.17 18.47
C ASP A 257 -4.74 -21.63 18.31
N SER A 258 -4.91 -22.94 18.24
CA SER A 258 -6.18 -23.62 18.43
C SER A 258 -6.64 -23.47 19.89
N SER A 259 -6.95 -22.25 20.32
CA SER A 259 -7.65 -21.94 21.56
C SER A 259 -7.93 -20.44 21.64
N HIS A 260 -9.04 -20.00 21.04
CA HIS A 260 -10.11 -19.27 21.73
C HIS A 260 -11.15 -18.83 20.71
N LYS A 261 -12.39 -19.20 21.00
CA LYS A 261 -13.59 -18.78 20.28
C LYS A 261 -13.70 -17.25 20.29
N SER A 262 -14.24 -16.73 19.18
CA SER A 262 -15.03 -15.50 19.05
C SER A 262 -14.41 -14.21 19.59
N ASP A 263 -13.95 -13.36 18.68
CA ASP A 263 -14.15 -11.89 18.72
C ASP A 263 -13.82 -11.27 17.36
N VAL A 264 -14.42 -11.83 16.31
CA VAL A 264 -14.62 -11.08 15.08
C VAL A 264 -16.12 -10.85 15.00
N GLY A 265 -16.54 -9.63 15.29
CA GLY A 265 -17.94 -9.21 15.39
C GLY A 265 -18.64 -9.15 14.04
N TRP A 266 -18.64 -10.25 13.27
CA TRP A 266 -19.58 -10.45 12.17
C TRP A 266 -20.76 -11.29 12.66
N ALA A 267 -21.65 -10.67 13.44
CA ALA A 267 -22.99 -11.22 13.55
C ALA A 267 -23.66 -11.06 12.17
N ILE A 268 -23.68 -12.13 11.37
CA ILE A 268 -24.57 -12.24 10.21
C ILE A 268 -25.98 -12.45 10.78
N PRO A 269 -26.94 -11.53 10.58
CA PRO A 269 -28.32 -11.81 10.92
C PRO A 269 -28.83 -12.89 9.95
N THR A 270 -28.90 -14.12 10.43
CA THR A 270 -29.66 -15.19 9.78
C THR A 270 -31.14 -14.83 9.87
N GLN A 271 -31.67 -14.13 8.86
CA GLN A 271 -33.08 -14.18 8.48
C GLN A 271 -33.28 -13.42 7.17
N ILE A 272 -33.71 -14.15 6.13
CA ILE A 272 -34.85 -13.90 5.23
C ILE A 272 -34.57 -14.66 3.92
N PHE A 273 -34.95 -15.94 3.93
CA PHE A 273 -35.53 -16.60 2.76
C PHE A 273 -36.75 -17.36 3.27
N SER A 274 -37.90 -16.69 3.14
CA SER A 274 -39.24 -17.27 3.08
C SER A 274 -40.16 -16.16 2.57
#